data_AF-A0A8X6NJF3-F1
#
_entry.id   AF-A0A8X6NJF3-F1
#
_cell.length_a   1.000
_cell.length_b   1.000
_cell.length_c   1.000
_cell.angle_alpha   90.00
_cell.angle_beta   90.00
_cell.angle_gamma   90.00
#
_symmetry.space_group_name_H-M   'P 1'
#
loop_
_entity.id
_entity.type
_entity.pdbx_description
1 polymer ?
#
loop_
_entity_poly.entity_id
_entity_poly.type
_entity_poly.pdbx_seq_one_letter_code
_entity_poly.pdbx_strand_id
1 'polypeptide(L)'
;MQLVDRKPSRLLLEMRSKADSRISEELLKSLFIQRLPTHVQQILAISDDPLDKLAEMAECIMAVAGPTSSIHVIDAENQDLRTMLL
;
A
#
# COMPACT_ATOMS: atom_id res chain seq x y z
N MET A 1 -16.85 -5.97 -2.91
CA MET A 1 -15.49 -6.08 -3.49
C MET A 1 -14.49 -5.67 -2.42
N GLN A 2 -13.94 -6.62 -1.65
CA GLN A 2 -12.95 -6.33 -0.62
C GLN A 2 -11.56 -6.49 -1.21
N LEU A 3 -10.87 -5.36 -1.41
CA LEU A 3 -9.48 -5.30 -1.85
C LEU A 3 -8.56 -5.13 -0.63
N VAL A 4 -8.73 -5.96 0.40
CA VAL A 4 -7.94 -5.88 1.64
C VAL A 4 -6.84 -6.95 1.68
N ASP A 5 -6.88 -7.96 0.81
CA ASP A 5 -5.91 -9.07 0.78
C ASP A 5 -4.88 -8.98 -0.36
N ARG A 6 -4.49 -7.78 -0.80
CA ARG A 6 -3.39 -7.66 -1.77
C ARG A 6 -2.04 -7.81 -1.07
N LYS A 7 -1.66 -9.08 -0.88
CA LYS A 7 -0.33 -9.55 -0.46
C LYS A 7 0.76 -8.78 -1.23
N PRO A 8 1.77 -8.18 -0.58
CA PRO A 8 2.80 -7.36 -1.24
C PRO A 8 3.52 -8.07 -2.38
N SER A 9 3.76 -9.38 -2.25
CA SER A 9 4.30 -10.22 -3.33
C SER A 9 3.44 -10.22 -4.61
N ARG A 10 2.11 -10.16 -4.47
CA ARG A 10 1.19 -10.07 -5.62
C ARG A 10 1.16 -8.69 -6.25
N LEU A 11 1.29 -7.64 -5.44
CA LEU A 11 1.48 -6.27 -5.95
C LEU A 11 2.76 -6.19 -6.80
N LEU A 12 3.86 -6.74 -6.30
CA LEU A 12 5.12 -6.77 -7.04
C LEU A 12 4.99 -7.50 -8.37
N LEU A 13 4.32 -8.65 -8.40
CA LEU A 13 4.06 -9.39 -9.63
C LEU A 13 3.25 -8.58 -10.64
N GLU A 14 2.21 -7.89 -10.18
CA GLU A 14 1.38 -7.04 -11.04
C GLU A 14 2.20 -5.85 -11.58
N MET A 15 3.03 -5.25 -10.75
CA MET A 15 3.95 -4.18 -11.17
C MET A 15 4.95 -4.67 -12.21
N ARG A 16 5.59 -5.85 -12.01
CA ARG A 16 6.48 -6.46 -13.01
C ARG A 16 5.75 -6.78 -14.32
N SER A 17 4.51 -7.27 -14.25
CA SER A 17 3.71 -7.59 -15.45
C SER A 17 3.33 -6.36 -16.28
N LYS A 18 3.22 -5.20 -15.64
CA LYS A 18 2.88 -3.91 -16.26
C LYS A 18 4.11 -3.06 -16.58
N ALA A 19 5.24 -3.36 -15.94
CA ALA A 19 6.51 -2.70 -16.19
C ALA A 19 6.99 -3.11 -17.58
N ASP A 20 7.16 -2.10 -18.43
CA ASP A 20 7.90 -2.26 -19.68
C ASP A 20 9.39 -2.47 -19.34
N SER A 21 10.15 -3.06 -20.26
CA SER A 21 11.61 -3.28 -20.20
C SER A 21 12.45 -2.01 -19.95
N ARG A 22 11.82 -0.83 -20.03
CA ARG A 22 12.42 0.47 -19.72
C ARG A 22 12.45 0.82 -18.23
N ILE A 23 11.69 0.11 -17.39
CA ILE A 23 11.68 0.36 -15.95
C ILE A 23 12.86 -0.39 -15.31
N SER A 24 13.79 0.35 -14.72
CA SER A 24 14.90 -0.22 -13.97
C SER A 24 14.39 -0.89 -12.69
N GLU A 25 15.13 -1.89 -12.22
CA GLU A 25 14.79 -2.59 -10.97
C GLU A 25 14.81 -1.65 -9.76
N GLU A 26 15.71 -0.67 -9.75
CA GLU A 26 15.78 0.35 -8.70
C GLU A 26 14.53 1.24 -8.68
N LEU A 27 14.07 1.71 -9.85
CA LEU A 27 12.83 2.48 -9.95
C LEU A 27 11.62 1.64 -9.53
N LEU A 28 11.58 0.37 -9.94
CA LEU A 28 10.54 -0.56 -9.56
C LEU A 28 10.53 -0.78 -8.04
N LYS A 29 11.70 -0.88 -7.41
CA LYS A 29 11.87 -0.97 -5.95
C LYS A 29 11.34 0.28 -5.25
N SER A 30 11.70 1.48 -5.71
CA SER A 30 11.17 2.73 -5.14
C SER A 30 9.65 2.82 -5.26
N LEU A 31 9.09 2.52 -6.44
CA LEU A 31 7.65 2.54 -6.67
C LEU A 31 6.93 1.49 -5.81
N PHE A 32 7.51 0.31 -5.65
CA PHE A 32 6.94 -0.77 -4.85
C PHE A 32 6.84 -0.34 -3.37
N ILE A 33 7.93 0.16 -2.80
CA ILE A 33 7.96 0.64 -1.41
C ILE A 33 6.95 1.77 -1.22
N GLN A 34 6.90 2.77 -2.12
CA GLN A 34 5.94 3.88 -2.04
C GLN A 34 4.46 3.46 -2.01
N ARG A 35 4.12 2.26 -2.50
CA ARG A 35 2.74 1.73 -2.53
C ARG A 35 2.34 1.00 -1.25
N LEU A 36 3.27 0.75 -0.33
CA LEU A 36 3.01 0.07 0.95
C LEU A 36 2.55 1.07 2.03
N PRO A 37 1.96 0.60 3.14
CA PRO A 37 1.66 1.47 4.29
C PRO A 37 2.93 2.09 4.89
N THR A 38 2.84 3.32 5.42
CA THR A 38 3.99 4.11 5.92
C THR A 38 4.88 3.35 6.89
N HIS A 39 4.31 2.59 7.84
CA HIS A 39 5.10 1.83 8.81
C HIS A 39 5.96 0.75 8.14
N VAL A 40 5.46 0.11 7.09
CA VAL A 40 6.21 -0.88 6.29
C VAL A 40 7.32 -0.17 5.51
N GLN A 41 7.03 0.99 4.90
CA GLN A 41 8.03 1.76 4.16
C GLN A 41 9.23 2.13 5.04
N GLN A 42 8.97 2.63 6.25
CA GLN A 42 10.00 3.05 7.19
C GLN A 42 10.93 1.89 7.60
N ILE A 43 10.38 0.69 7.75
CA ILE A 43 11.15 -0.52 8.08
C ILE A 43 11.95 -1.00 6.87
N LEU A 44 11.38 -0.96 5.67
CA LEU A 44 12.08 -1.42 4.46
C LEU A 44 13.13 -0.42 3.94
N ALA A 45 13.00 0.87 4.26
CA ALA A 45 13.90 1.92 3.80
C ALA A 45 15.36 1.75 4.27
N ILE A 46 15.60 0.98 5.33
CA ILE A 46 16.94 0.68 5.86
C ILE A 46 17.54 -0.60 5.28
N SER A 47 16.81 -1.31 4.42
CA SER A 47 17.24 -2.58 3.83
C SER A 47 17.68 -2.39 2.37
N ASP A 48 18.88 -2.89 2.08
CA ASP A 48 19.44 -2.98 0.72
C ASP A 48 19.10 -4.30 0.03
N ASP A 49 18.17 -5.09 0.59
CA ASP A 49 17.80 -6.38 0.04
C ASP A 49 17.20 -6.27 -1.38
N PRO A 50 17.29 -7.34 -2.19
CA PRO A 50 16.63 -7.43 -3.49
C PRO A 50 15.12 -7.24 -3.39
N LEU A 51 14.50 -6.75 -4.47
CA LEU A 51 13.09 -6.41 -4.49
C LEU A 51 12.16 -7.57 -4.12
N ASP A 52 12.49 -8.79 -4.53
CA ASP A 52 11.71 -9.98 -4.17
C ASP A 52 11.75 -10.24 -2.66
N LYS A 53 12.91 -10.02 -2.03
CA LYS A 53 13.06 -10.17 -0.58
C LYS A 53 12.33 -9.08 0.20
N LEU A 54 12.37 -7.84 -0.30
CA LEU A 54 11.59 -6.74 0.26
C LEU A 54 10.08 -7.01 0.22
N ALA A 55 9.59 -7.69 -0.82
CA ALA A 55 8.19 -8.08 -0.89
C ALA A 55 7.82 -9.16 0.14
N GLU A 56 8.69 -10.14 0.39
CA GLU A 56 8.52 -11.10 1.49
C GLU A 56 8.53 -10.40 2.87
N MET A 57 9.47 -9.48 3.08
CA MET A 57 9.56 -8.72 4.33
C MET A 57 8.33 -7.84 4.55
N ALA A 58 7.88 -7.12 3.51
CA ALA A 58 6.65 -6.33 3.54
C ALA A 58 5.46 -7.17 3.99
N GLU A 59 5.36 -8.37 3.43
CA GLU A 59 4.29 -9.30 3.76
C GLU A 59 4.36 -9.77 5.21
N CYS A 60 5.54 -10.12 5.71
CA CYS A 60 5.74 -10.50 7.10
C CYS A 60 5.36 -9.35 8.06
N ILE A 61 5.82 -8.13 7.77
CA ILE A 61 5.50 -6.94 8.58
C ILE A 61 3.99 -6.70 8.62
N MET A 62 3.32 -6.75 7.46
CA MET A 62 1.88 -6.55 7.37
C MET A 62 1.07 -7.67 8.05
N ALA A 63 1.57 -8.90 8.03
CA ALA A 63 0.94 -10.02 8.73
C ALA A 63 1.05 -9.89 10.26
N VAL A 64 2.18 -9.37 10.76
CA VAL A 64 2.43 -9.18 12.20
C VAL A 64 1.74 -7.91 12.74
N ALA A 65 1.64 -6.86 11.94
CA ALA A 65 1.10 -5.56 12.38
C ALA A 65 -0.41 -5.58 12.69
N GLY A 66 -1.14 -6.64 12.32
CA GLY A 66 -2.60 -6.68 12.43
C GLY A 66 -3.27 -5.60 11.56
N PRO A 67 -4.61 -5.54 11.48
CA PRO A 67 -5.28 -4.47 10.77
C PRO A 67 -4.98 -3.15 11.48
N THR A 68 -4.00 -2.40 10.98
CA THR A 68 -3.79 -1.02 11.40
C THR A 68 -5.08 -0.28 11.07
N SER A 69 -5.80 0.09 12.13
CA SER A 69 -7.09 0.78 12.08
C SER A 69 -7.05 1.83 10.98
N SER A 70 -7.76 1.57 9.89
CA SER A 70 -7.90 2.53 8.82
C SER A 70 -8.60 3.74 9.40
N ILE A 71 -7.88 4.85 9.58
CA ILE A 71 -8.50 6.13 9.91
C ILE A 71 -9.26 6.53 8.65
N HIS A 72 -10.53 6.11 8.56
CA HIS A 72 -11.44 6.62 7.55
C HIS A 72 -11.66 8.10 7.85
N VAL A 73 -11.33 8.96 6.88
CA VAL A 73 -11.82 10.34 6.86
C VAL A 73 -13.33 10.23 6.86
N ILE A 74 -13.97 10.69 7.93
CA ILE A 74 -15.40 10.96 7.92
C ILE A 74 -15.52 12.18 7.01
N ASP A 75 -15.88 11.98 5.75
CA ASP A 75 -16.41 13.07 4.95
C ASP A 75 -17.73 13.44 5.62
N ALA A 76 -17.67 14.41 6.53
CA ALA A 76 -18.85 15.04 7.09
C ALA A 76 -19.44 15.89 5.96
N GLU A 77 -20.09 15.23 5.00
CA GLU A 77 -20.93 15.89 4.02
C GLU A 77 -22.02 16.63 4.79
N ASN A 78 -21.84 17.94 4.81
CA ASN A 78 -22.72 18.94 5.36
C ASN A 78 -24.00 19.01 4.51
N GLN A 79 -24.88 18.03 4.67
CA GLN A 79 -26.21 18.02 4.07
C GLN A 79 -27.20 17.36 5.04
N ASP A 80 -27.82 18.15 5.92
CA ASP A 80 -29.29 18.22 6.08
C ASP A 80 -29.66 19.08 7.30
N LEU A 81 -29.58 20.41 7.17
CA LEU A 81 -30.29 21.35 8.06
C LEU A 81 -31.01 22.44 7.25
N ARG A 82 -31.28 22.18 5.96
CA ARG A 82 -31.96 23.13 5.06
C ARG A 82 -33.30 22.65 4.50
N THR A 83 -33.79 21.48 4.93
CA THR A 83 -35.12 20.99 4.50
C THR A 83 -36.17 21.01 5.61
N MET A 84 -35.81 21.30 6.86
CA MET A 84 -36.75 21.30 8.00
C MET A 84 -37.29 22.71 8.33
N LEU A 85 -37.62 23.51 7.31
CA LEU A 85 -38.38 24.74 7.49
C LEU A 85 -39.44 24.84 6.38
N LEU A 86 -40.47 24.03 6.53
CA LEU A 86 -41.84 24.30 6.07
C LEU A 86 -42.85 23.61 6.97
#